data_AF-A0A9P6KY34-F1
#
_entry.id   AF-A0A9P6KY34-F1
#
_cell.length_a   1.000
_cell.length_b   1.000
_cell.length_c   1.000
_cell.angle_alpha   90.00
_cell.angle_beta   90.00
_cell.angle_gamma   90.00
#
_symmetry.space_group_name_H-M   'P 1'
#
loop_
_entity.id
_entity.type
_entity.pdbx_description
1 polymer ?
#
loop_
_entity_poly.entity_id
_entity_poly.type
_entity_poly.pdbx_seq_one_letter_code
_entity_poly.pdbx_strand_id
1 'polypeptide(L)'
;MAKKYGFTRSTKVRTHSVQEVMTNDNAEIRVDTRVDTDAKVAHNKPDILIVDKMRKEIIIIEVGITNFDLLSVVENEKLRNYDLLANELGLIHKCMTKIILYVMTNFHKKYLKELDVLPT
;
A
#
# COMPACT_ATOMS: atom_id res chain seq x y z
N MET A 1 -0.59 -6.30 -10.66
CA MET A 1 -0.70 -7.40 -9.68
C MET A 1 -1.98 -8.23 -9.84
N ALA A 2 -3.17 -7.66 -9.97
CA ALA A 2 -4.43 -8.41 -10.06
C ALA A 2 -4.47 -9.52 -11.15
N LYS A 3 -3.97 -9.25 -12.37
CA LYS A 3 -3.91 -10.26 -13.45
C LYS A 3 -3.10 -11.52 -13.08
N LYS A 4 -2.06 -11.39 -12.24
CA LYS A 4 -1.25 -12.52 -11.75
C LYS A 4 -2.11 -13.52 -10.97
N TYR A 5 -3.14 -13.03 -10.29
CA TYR A 5 -4.08 -13.81 -9.49
C TYR A 5 -5.33 -14.23 -10.26
N GLY A 6 -5.34 -14.06 -11.58
CA GLY A 6 -6.46 -14.44 -12.44
C GLY A 6 -7.63 -13.45 -12.45
N PHE A 7 -7.49 -12.28 -11.82
CA PHE A 7 -8.53 -11.25 -11.90
C PHE A 7 -8.58 -10.64 -13.30
N THR A 8 -9.77 -10.62 -13.89
CA THR A 8 -10.03 -10.00 -15.20
C THR A 8 -10.24 -8.50 -15.06
N ARG A 9 -9.78 -7.73 -16.05
CA ARG A 9 -9.95 -6.27 -16.06
C ARG A 9 -11.41 -5.93 -16.32
N SER A 10 -12.07 -5.24 -15.39
CA SER A 10 -13.38 -4.63 -15.70
C SER A 10 -13.16 -3.37 -16.54
N THR A 11 -13.90 -3.21 -17.64
CA THR A 11 -13.83 -2.05 -18.55
C THR A 11 -14.74 -0.90 -18.12
N LYS A 12 -15.29 -0.93 -16.90
CA LYS A 12 -16.18 0.13 -16.42
C LYS A 12 -15.38 1.35 -16.00
N VAL A 13 -15.31 2.33 -16.90
CA VAL A 13 -14.85 3.70 -16.63
C VAL A 13 -16.09 4.59 -16.74
N ARG A 14 -16.73 4.95 -15.61
CA ARG A 14 -17.35 6.29 -15.36
C ARG A 14 -18.41 6.41 -14.26
N THR A 15 -19.02 5.36 -13.71
CA THR A 15 -20.18 5.59 -12.80
C THR A 15 -20.36 4.69 -11.59
N HIS A 16 -19.44 3.77 -11.28
CA HIS A 16 -19.54 2.97 -10.06
C HIS A 16 -18.19 2.89 -9.37
N SER A 17 -18.21 3.16 -8.06
CA SER A 17 -17.13 3.02 -7.08
C SER A 17 -16.08 1.99 -7.52
N VAL A 18 -14.80 2.40 -7.51
CA VAL A 18 -13.68 1.45 -7.59
C VAL A 18 -13.99 0.33 -6.58
N GLN A 19 -14.05 -0.92 -7.03
CA GLN A 19 -14.30 -2.04 -6.12
C GLN A 19 -13.16 -2.08 -5.11
N GLU A 20 -13.45 -1.69 -3.87
CA GLU A 20 -12.50 -1.60 -2.77
C GLU A 20 -11.96 -2.99 -2.37
N VAL A 21 -12.73 -4.05 -2.63
CA VAL A 21 -12.31 -5.43 -2.38
C VAL A 21 -12.67 -6.34 -3.56
N MET A 22 -11.69 -7.14 -4.00
CA MET A 22 -11.85 -8.18 -5.01
C MET A 22 -11.35 -9.50 -4.42
N THR A 23 -12.18 -10.55 -4.48
CA THR A 23 -11.83 -11.87 -3.92
C THR A 23 -12.13 -12.97 -4.92
N ASN A 24 -11.28 -13.99 -4.98
CA ASN A 24 -11.50 -15.25 -5.69
C ASN A 24 -10.88 -16.40 -4.87
N ASP A 25 -10.87 -17.61 -5.41
CA ASP A 25 -10.34 -18.78 -4.69
C ASP A 25 -8.84 -18.68 -4.40
N ASN A 26 -8.09 -17.95 -5.23
CA ASN A 26 -6.64 -17.86 -5.15
C ASN A 26 -6.15 -16.71 -4.28
N ALA A 27 -6.88 -15.60 -4.26
CA ALA A 27 -6.45 -14.39 -3.59
C ALA A 27 -7.59 -13.44 -3.24
N GLU A 28 -7.26 -12.50 -2.35
CA GLU A 28 -8.05 -11.32 -2.06
C GLU A 28 -7.18 -10.08 -2.25
N ILE A 29 -7.72 -9.06 -2.91
CA ILE A 29 -7.07 -7.77 -3.11
C ILE A 29 -8.00 -6.71 -2.54
N ARG A 30 -7.50 -5.94 -1.57
CA ARG A 30 -8.18 -4.78 -1.01
C ARG A 30 -7.43 -3.52 -1.40
N VAL A 31 -8.15 -2.48 -1.77
CA VAL A 31 -7.62 -1.17 -2.13
C VAL A 31 -8.30 -0.14 -1.23
N ASP A 32 -7.51 0.74 -0.60
CA ASP A 32 -8.00 1.82 0.26
C ASP A 32 -9.05 1.35 1.29
N THR A 33 -8.87 0.16 1.86
CA THR A 33 -9.81 -0.46 2.80
C THR A 33 -9.14 -0.62 4.16
N ARG A 34 -9.88 -0.34 5.25
CA ARG A 34 -9.39 -0.62 6.61
C ARG A 34 -9.37 -2.13 6.84
N VAL A 35 -8.36 -2.58 7.56
CA VAL A 35 -8.19 -3.98 7.95
C VAL A 35 -8.41 -4.08 9.45
N ASP A 36 -9.30 -4.99 9.84
CA ASP A 36 -9.56 -5.25 11.25
C ASP A 36 -8.46 -6.17 11.83
N THR A 37 -8.01 -5.82 13.02
CA THR A 37 -7.01 -6.54 13.80
C THR A 37 -7.50 -6.66 15.24
N ASP A 38 -7.05 -7.67 15.97
CA ASP A 38 -7.44 -7.90 17.37
C ASP A 38 -6.90 -6.77 18.27
N ALA A 39 -5.65 -6.34 18.04
CA ALA A 39 -5.12 -5.13 18.65
C ALA A 39 -5.49 -3.88 17.85
N LYS A 40 -5.66 -2.74 18.53
CA LYS A 40 -5.90 -1.46 17.86
C LYS A 40 -4.61 -0.94 17.19
N VAL A 41 -4.52 -1.07 15.87
CA VAL A 41 -3.42 -0.50 15.07
C VAL A 41 -3.86 0.81 14.42
N ALA A 42 -3.09 1.88 14.59
CA ALA A 42 -3.43 3.20 14.05
C ALA A 42 -3.37 3.24 12.51
N HIS A 43 -2.37 2.58 11.92
CA HIS A 43 -2.11 2.54 10.47
C HIS A 43 -2.68 1.27 9.83
N ASN A 44 -3.98 1.02 10.03
CA ASN A 44 -4.65 -0.21 9.56
C ASN A 44 -5.31 -0.09 8.17
N LYS A 45 -4.98 0.96 7.41
CA LYS A 45 -5.56 1.23 6.08
C LYS A 45 -4.44 1.36 5.05
N PRO A 46 -3.86 0.26 4.57
CA PRO A 46 -2.86 0.32 3.51
C PRO A 46 -3.50 0.71 2.17
N ASP A 47 -2.70 1.30 1.27
CA ASP A 47 -3.17 1.62 -0.09
C ASP A 47 -3.64 0.34 -0.82
N ILE A 48 -2.86 -0.75 -0.71
CA ILE A 48 -3.23 -2.06 -1.26
C ILE A 48 -2.83 -3.17 -0.28
N LEU A 49 -3.76 -4.08 -0.01
CA LEU A 49 -3.51 -5.35 0.67
C LEU A 49 -3.77 -6.51 -0.30
N ILE A 50 -2.86 -7.48 -0.36
CA ILE A 50 -3.05 -8.71 -1.12
C ILE A 50 -2.94 -9.89 -0.16
N VAL A 51 -3.96 -10.72 -0.09
CA VAL A 51 -3.93 -12.01 0.61
C VAL A 51 -3.83 -13.11 -0.44
N ASP A 52 -2.65 -13.71 -0.58
CA ASP A 52 -2.41 -14.88 -1.41
C ASP A 52 -2.81 -16.14 -0.63
N LYS A 53 -4.01 -16.67 -0.94
CA LYS A 53 -4.60 -17.82 -0.25
C LYS A 53 -3.83 -19.11 -0.54
N MET A 54 -3.20 -19.19 -1.71
CA MET A 54 -2.43 -20.36 -2.14
C MET A 54 -1.06 -20.43 -1.49
N ARG A 55 -0.37 -19.28 -1.40
CA ARG A 55 0.97 -19.20 -0.80
C ARG A 55 0.95 -18.93 0.71
N LYS A 56 -0.22 -18.66 1.29
CA LYS A 56 -0.37 -18.21 2.68
C LYS A 56 0.54 -17.02 2.97
N GLU A 57 0.44 -16.01 2.11
CA GLU A 57 1.24 -14.79 2.19
C GLU A 57 0.32 -13.57 2.12
N ILE A 58 0.56 -12.58 2.98
CA ILE A 58 -0.09 -11.28 2.96
C ILE A 58 0.93 -10.24 2.53
N ILE A 59 0.61 -9.46 1.51
CA ILE A 59 1.44 -8.38 1.00
C ILE A 59 0.75 -7.05 1.28
N ILE A 60 1.39 -6.21 2.09
CA ILE A 60 0.99 -4.84 2.36
C ILE A 60 1.79 -3.93 1.42
N ILE A 61 1.10 -3.10 0.67
CA ILE A 61 1.72 -2.15 -0.26
C ILE A 61 1.27 -0.74 0.11
N GLU A 62 2.27 0.13 0.26
CA GLU A 62 2.06 1.54 0.55
C GLU A 62 2.84 2.38 -0.47
N VAL A 63 2.20 3.44 -0.95
CA VAL A 63 2.78 4.42 -1.85
C VAL A 63 2.88 5.76 -1.11
N GLY A 64 4.01 6.45 -1.27
CA GLY A 64 4.24 7.75 -0.66
C GLY A 64 4.96 8.68 -1.61
N ILE A 65 4.65 9.97 -1.54
CA ILE A 65 5.42 11.01 -2.20
C ILE A 65 6.02 11.90 -1.12
N THR A 66 7.31 12.19 -1.20
CA THR A 66 8.03 13.00 -0.20
C THR A 66 9.11 13.88 -0.83
N ASN A 67 9.71 14.77 -0.05
CA ASN A 67 10.94 15.46 -0.44
C ASN A 67 12.13 14.53 -0.24
N PHE A 68 13.15 14.65 -1.08
CA PHE A 68 14.41 13.90 -0.99
C PHE A 68 15.03 13.96 0.41
N ASP A 69 15.06 15.15 1.01
CA ASP A 69 15.68 15.35 2.33
C ASP A 69 14.96 14.58 3.46
N LEU A 70 13.69 14.24 3.26
CA LEU A 70 12.87 13.52 4.23
C LEU A 70 12.62 12.07 3.83
N LEU A 71 13.19 11.58 2.72
CA LEU A 71 12.89 10.27 2.15
C LEU A 71 13.11 9.15 3.17
N SER A 72 14.31 9.08 3.75
CA SER A 72 14.66 8.02 4.70
C SER A 72 13.84 8.10 5.98
N VAL A 73 13.48 9.30 6.44
CA VAL A 73 12.65 9.47 7.64
C VAL A 73 11.24 8.92 7.37
N VAL A 74 10.63 9.33 6.26
CA VAL A 74 9.28 8.91 5.87
C VAL A 74 9.21 7.40 5.59
N GLU A 75 10.22 6.84 4.93
CA GLU A 75 10.32 5.39 4.70
C GLU A 75 10.36 4.62 6.02
N ASN A 76 11.19 5.04 6.97
CA ASN A 76 11.31 4.37 8.26
C ASN A 76 10.03 4.51 9.11
N GLU A 77 9.40 5.69 9.12
CA GLU A 77 8.12 5.88 9.83
C GLU A 77 7.02 4.99 9.26
N LYS A 78 6.87 4.95 7.93
CA LYS A 78 5.91 4.06 7.27
C LYS A 78 6.24 2.60 7.53
N LEU A 79 7.50 2.20 7.46
CA LEU A 79 7.90 0.81 7.72
C LEU A 79 7.52 0.38 9.13
N ARG A 80 7.82 1.18 10.16
CA ARG A 80 7.47 0.86 11.56
C ARG A 80 5.96 0.74 11.77
N ASN A 81 5.19 1.63 11.13
CA ASN A 81 3.73 1.60 11.20
C ASN A 81 3.14 0.32 10.60
N TYR A 82 3.66 -0.11 9.45
CA TYR A 82 3.18 -1.30 8.76
C TYR A 82 3.79 -2.60 9.29
N ASP A 83 4.92 -2.56 9.99
CA ASP A 83 5.51 -3.72 10.67
C ASP A 83 4.57 -4.25 11.77
N LEU A 84 3.97 -3.35 12.55
CA LEU A 84 2.97 -3.72 13.56
C LEU A 84 1.73 -4.36 12.91
N LEU A 85 1.21 -3.76 11.83
CA LEU A 85 0.07 -4.31 11.09
C LEU A 85 0.40 -5.69 10.50
N ALA A 86 1.58 -5.85 9.92
CA ALA A 86 2.05 -7.10 9.34
C ALA A 86 2.09 -8.22 10.39
N ASN A 87 2.63 -7.93 11.57
CA ASN A 87 2.70 -8.91 12.65
C ASN A 87 1.31 -9.36 13.11
N GLU A 88 0.37 -8.43 13.35
CA GLU A 88 -1.01 -8.76 13.72
C GLU A 88 -1.69 -9.62 12.65
N LEU A 89 -1.57 -9.25 11.37
CA LEU A 89 -2.17 -10.00 10.27
C LEU A 89 -1.54 -11.38 10.10
N GLY A 90 -0.22 -11.50 10.29
CA GLY A 90 0.49 -12.77 10.26
C GLY A 90 -0.02 -13.72 11.34
N LEU A 91 -0.29 -13.21 12.55
CA LEU A 91 -0.83 -13.99 13.66
C LEU A 91 -2.28 -14.42 13.42
N ILE A 92 -3.16 -13.49 13.03
CA ILE A 92 -4.59 -13.75 12.81
C ILE A 92 -4.79 -14.77 11.68
N HIS A 93 -4.10 -14.57 10.55
CA HIS A 93 -4.26 -15.42 9.38
C HIS A 93 -3.34 -16.64 9.35
N LYS A 94 -2.36 -16.72 10.26
CA LYS A 94 -1.31 -17.76 10.29
C LYS A 94 -0.57 -17.85 8.95
N CYS A 95 -0.17 -16.69 8.44
CA CYS A 95 0.44 -16.50 7.12
C CYS A 95 1.75 -15.71 7.24
N MET A 96 2.62 -15.84 6.24
CA MET A 96 3.77 -14.94 6.11
C MET A 96 3.29 -13.54 5.71
N THR A 97 4.02 -12.51 6.10
CA THR A 97 3.71 -11.12 5.75
C THR A 97 4.88 -10.43 5.08
N LYS A 98 4.59 -9.59 4.08
CA LYS A 98 5.58 -8.81 3.36
C LYS A 98 5.11 -7.38 3.19
N ILE A 99 5.99 -6.42 3.49
CA ILE A 99 5.72 -4.99 3.29
C ILE A 99 6.51 -4.53 2.07
N ILE A 100 5.85 -3.80 1.17
CA ILE A 100 6.46 -3.17 0.01
C ILE A 100 6.11 -1.68 0.05
N LEU A 101 7.12 -0.84 0.25
CA LEU A 101 6.98 0.61 0.25
C LEU A 101 7.46 1.16 -1.10
N TYR A 102 6.62 1.95 -1.76
CA TYR A 102 6.97 2.74 -2.94
C TYR A 102 6.99 4.21 -2.55
N VAL A 103 8.12 4.70 -2.04
CA VAL A 103 8.28 6.12 -1.72
C VAL A 103 9.04 6.82 -2.84
N MET A 104 8.42 7.84 -3.42
CA MET A 104 8.95 8.61 -4.54
C MET A 104 9.26 10.04 -4.10
N THR A 105 10.31 10.62 -4.68
CA THR A 105 10.68 12.01 -4.43
C THR A 105 10.03 12.94 -5.43
N ASN A 106 9.47 14.06 -4.96
CA ASN A 106 8.90 15.09 -5.82
C ASN A 106 10.02 15.90 -6.51
N PHE A 107 10.51 15.44 -7.66
CA PHE A 107 11.39 16.25 -8.51
C PHE A 107 10.74 16.55 -9.86
N HIS A 108 9.73 17.42 -9.84
CA HIS A 108 9.36 18.14 -11.06
C HIS A 108 10.25 19.38 -11.18
N LYS A 109 11.38 19.23 -11.89
CA LYS A 109 12.29 20.33 -12.25
C LYS A 109 11.59 21.55 -12.87
N LYS A 110 10.41 21.36 -13.46
CA LYS A 110 9.57 22.41 -14.04
C LYS A 110 9.03 23.41 -12.99
N TYR A 111 8.56 22.93 -11.84
CA TYR A 111 7.97 23.79 -10.80
C TYR A 111 9.02 24.46 -9.91
N LEU A 112 10.26 23.96 -9.87
CA LEU A 112 11.36 24.61 -9.15
C LEU A 112 11.70 26.00 -9.72
N LYS A 113 11.53 26.20 -11.04
CA LYS A 113 11.74 27.51 -11.69
C LYS A 113 10.66 28.54 -11.37
N GLU A 114 9.46 28.09 -10.99
CA GLU A 114 8.33 28.96 -10.66
C GLU A 114 8.31 29.36 -9.17
N LEU A 115 9.06 28.65 -8.33
CA LEU A 115 9.09 28.86 -6.87
C LEU A 115 10.18 29.84 -6.39
N ASP A 116 11.01 30.37 -7.29
CA ASP A 116 12.12 31.31 -7.00
C ASP A 116 13.03 30.92 -5.82
N VAL A 117 13.08 29.62 -5.49
CA VAL A 117 13.98 29.09 -4.47
C VAL A 117 15.32 28.80 -5.13
N LEU A 118 16.12 29.84 -5.32
CA LEU A 118 17.54 29.67 -5.57
C LEU A 118 18.24 29.35 -4.24
N PRO A 119 19.03 28.26 -4.14
CA PRO A 119 19.96 28.13 -3.04
C PRO A 119 21.06 29.18 -3.21
N THR A 120 21.26 30.00 -2.18
CA THR A 120 22.40 30.92 -2.06
C THR A 120 23.65 30.13 -1.67
#